data_AF-A0AAX4L4L2-F1
#
_entry.id   AF-A0AAX4L4L2-F1
#
_cell.length_a   1.000
_cell.length_b   1.000
_cell.length_c   1.000
_cell.angle_alpha   90.00
_cell.angle_beta   90.00
_cell.angle_gamma   90.00
#
_symmetry.space_group_name_H-M   'P 1'
#
loop_
_entity.id
_entity.type
_entity.pdbx_description
1 polymer ?
#
loop_
_entity_poly.entity_id
_entity_poly.type
_entity_poly.pdbx_seq_one_letter_code
_entity_poly.pdbx_strand_id
1 'polypeptide(L)'
;MEDERGKEPLDLEEKDLLFLISLLNVEDKEEFVEVFSEYLDELVSKTGKWKLLKGKIHISDEKMLMIAEVDDKARKWLINKVKEKARRVQQILEKIGEKE
;
A
#
# COMPACT_ATOMS: atom_id res chain seq x y z
N MET A 1 30.99 -11.16 9.02
CA MET A 1 30.24 -10.00 9.53
C MET A 1 29.30 -9.60 8.42
N GLU A 2 28.04 -10.04 8.50
CA GLU A 2 26.92 -9.49 7.72
C GLU A 2 26.69 -8.06 8.24
N ASP A 3 26.81 -7.03 7.40
CA ASP A 3 25.80 -6.45 6.51
C ASP A 3 25.32 -5.11 7.08
N GLU A 4 25.83 -4.01 6.52
CA GLU A 4 25.27 -2.65 6.71
C GLU A 4 25.27 -1.84 5.40
N ARG A 5 25.23 -2.51 4.23
CA ARG A 5 25.31 -1.82 2.93
C ARG A 5 23.96 -1.62 2.22
N GLY A 6 22.82 -1.73 2.92
CA GLY A 6 21.56 -2.04 2.23
C GLY A 6 20.27 -1.33 2.68
N LYS A 7 20.30 -0.11 3.23
CA LYS A 7 19.06 0.68 3.39
C LYS A 7 19.29 2.13 3.02
N GLU A 8 19.38 2.41 1.72
CA GLU A 8 19.01 3.75 1.27
C GLU A 8 17.56 3.99 1.71
N PRO A 9 17.29 5.10 2.43
CA PRO A 9 15.91 5.51 2.64
C PRO A 9 15.27 5.60 1.26
N LEU A 10 14.13 4.93 1.09
CA LEU A 10 13.30 5.13 -0.09
C LEU A 10 12.84 6.58 -0.02
N ASP A 11 13.60 7.46 -0.67
CA ASP A 11 13.38 8.89 -0.73
C ASP A 11 12.19 9.16 -1.67
N LEU A 12 11.03 8.71 -1.23
CA LEU A 12 9.74 8.96 -1.86
C LEU A 12 9.15 10.19 -1.19
N GLU A 13 8.80 11.18 -2.02
CA GLU A 13 8.06 12.33 -1.55
C GLU A 13 6.61 11.94 -1.22
N GLU A 14 5.93 12.75 -0.41
CA GLU A 14 4.50 12.59 -0.09
C GLU A 14 3.64 12.40 -1.36
N LYS A 15 3.95 13.16 -2.42
CA LYS A 15 3.27 13.08 -3.71
C LYS A 15 3.43 11.72 -4.39
N ASP A 16 4.60 11.10 -4.26
CA ASP A 16 4.84 9.76 -4.80
C ASP A 16 4.01 8.74 -4.03
N LEU A 17 3.95 8.83 -2.70
CA LEU A 17 3.15 7.95 -1.87
C LEU A 17 1.66 8.06 -2.20
N LEU A 18 1.13 9.29 -2.34
CA LEU A 18 -0.24 9.53 -2.76
C LEU A 18 -0.54 8.93 -4.14
N PHE A 19 0.39 9.11 -5.09
CA PHE A 19 0.25 8.50 -6.39
C PHE A 19 0.19 6.97 -6.30
N LEU A 20 1.07 6.33 -5.52
CA LEU A 20 1.05 4.88 -5.31
C LEU A 20 -0.25 4.41 -4.66
N ILE A 21 -0.75 5.14 -3.67
CA ILE A 21 -2.04 4.85 -3.00
C ILE A 21 -3.20 4.95 -4.00
N SER A 22 -3.18 5.92 -4.92
CA SER A 22 -4.23 6.10 -5.93
C SER A 22 -4.34 4.93 -6.93
N LEU A 23 -3.28 4.12 -7.06
CA LEU A 23 -3.26 2.93 -7.92
C LEU A 23 -3.88 1.70 -7.25
N LEU A 24 -4.18 1.77 -5.95
CA LEU A 24 -4.75 0.67 -5.19
C LEU A 24 -6.26 0.56 -5.42
N ASN A 25 -6.72 -0.67 -5.62
CA ASN A 25 -8.15 -0.96 -5.65
C ASN A 25 -8.70 -1.15 -4.22
N VAL A 26 -10.00 -1.41 -4.11
CA VAL A 26 -10.65 -1.62 -2.81
C VAL A 26 -10.04 -2.79 -2.02
N GLU A 27 -9.78 -3.92 -2.69
CA GLU A 27 -9.21 -5.13 -2.07
C GLU A 27 -7.80 -4.86 -1.52
N ASP A 28 -6.98 -4.12 -2.27
CA ASP A 28 -5.64 -3.70 -1.85
C ASP A 28 -5.72 -2.85 -0.56
N LYS A 29 -6.70 -1.94 -0.49
CA LYS A 29 -6.91 -1.08 0.69
C LYS A 29 -7.42 -1.86 1.89
N GLU A 30 -8.23 -2.89 1.68
CA GLU A 30 -8.68 -3.80 2.74
C GLU A 30 -7.52 -4.64 3.28
N GLU A 31 -6.67 -5.18 2.41
CA GLU A 31 -5.46 -5.90 2.81
C GLU A 31 -4.52 -4.98 3.61
N PHE A 32 -4.34 -3.73 3.18
CA PHE A 32 -3.55 -2.74 3.93
C PHE A 32 -4.09 -2.53 5.35
N VAL A 33 -5.41 -2.40 5.49
CA VAL A 33 -6.10 -2.25 6.79
C VAL A 33 -5.86 -3.46 7.69
N GLU A 34 -5.87 -4.67 7.14
CA GLU A 34 -5.59 -5.89 7.91
C GLU A 34 -4.14 -5.93 8.41
N VAL A 35 -3.18 -5.66 7.52
CA VAL A 35 -1.74 -5.69 7.82
C VAL A 35 -1.35 -4.61 8.83
N PHE A 36 -1.89 -3.40 8.71
CA PHE A 36 -1.51 -2.24 9.52
C PHE A 36 -2.60 -1.87 10.55
N SER A 37 -3.37 -2.86 11.00
CA SER A 37 -4.52 -2.64 11.88
C SER A 37 -4.17 -2.02 13.24
N GLU A 38 -2.92 -2.12 13.68
CA GLU A 38 -2.42 -1.49 14.91
C GLU A 38 -2.46 0.05 14.84
N TYR A 39 -2.11 0.64 13.70
CA TYR A 39 -2.15 2.09 13.50
C TYR A 39 -3.58 2.66 13.51
N LEU A 40 -4.59 1.82 13.27
CA LEU A 40 -5.98 2.26 13.24
C LEU A 40 -6.51 2.67 14.62
N ASP A 41 -5.91 2.19 15.72
CA ASP A 41 -6.37 2.55 17.06
C ASP A 41 -6.18 4.05 17.37
N GLU A 42 -5.20 4.69 16.72
CA GLU A 42 -4.92 6.11 16.86
C GLU A 42 -5.62 6.98 15.81
N LEU A 43 -5.97 6.40 14.66
CA LEU A 43 -6.52 7.13 13.50
C LEU A 43 -8.04 7.10 13.40
N VAL A 44 -8.70 6.13 14.05
CA VAL A 44 -10.15 5.96 13.97
C VAL A 44 -10.75 5.50 15.31
N SER A 45 -12.06 5.72 15.47
CA SER A 45 -12.78 5.16 16.63
C SER A 45 -12.78 3.63 16.60
N LYS A 46 -12.98 2.98 17.76
CA LYS A 46 -13.16 1.51 17.86
C LYS A 46 -14.19 0.98 16.87
N THR A 47 -15.32 1.67 16.74
CA THR A 47 -16.37 1.33 15.78
C THR A 47 -15.90 1.51 14.33
N GLY A 48 -15.12 2.56 14.05
CA GLY A 48 -14.50 2.80 12.74
C GLY A 48 -13.52 1.67 12.36
N LYS A 49 -12.60 1.32 13.26
CA LYS A 49 -11.66 0.21 13.09
C LYS A 49 -12.38 -1.11 12.82
N TRP A 50 -13.43 -1.41 13.58
CA TRP A 50 -14.23 -2.60 13.35
C TRP A 50 -14.91 -2.60 11.97
N LYS A 51 -15.44 -1.47 11.51
CA LYS A 51 -16.06 -1.37 10.18
C LYS A 51 -15.02 -1.57 9.06
N LEU A 52 -13.83 -1.01 9.21
CA LEU A 52 -12.71 -1.17 8.26
C LEU A 52 -12.29 -2.65 8.18
N LEU A 53 -12.03 -3.30 9.30
CA LEU A 53 -11.64 -4.72 9.38
C LEU A 53 -12.73 -5.70 8.92
N LYS A 54 -13.96 -5.22 8.71
CA LYS A 54 -15.07 -6.01 8.19
C LYS A 54 -15.42 -5.66 6.74
N GLY A 55 -14.62 -4.84 6.07
CA GLY A 55 -14.89 -4.39 4.69
C GLY A 55 -16.20 -3.60 4.55
N LYS A 56 -16.71 -3.02 5.64
CA LYS A 56 -17.97 -2.26 5.62
C LYS A 56 -17.78 -0.82 5.17
N ILE A 57 -16.57 -0.31 5.35
CA ILE A 57 -16.09 0.99 4.88
C ILE A 57 -14.64 0.79 4.45
N HIS A 58 -14.14 1.67 3.58
CA HIS A 58 -12.75 1.64 3.13
C HIS A 58 -11.95 2.74 3.83
N ILE A 59 -10.66 2.48 4.02
CA ILE A 59 -9.74 3.48 4.54
C ILE A 59 -9.57 4.59 3.49
N SER A 60 -9.46 5.84 3.95
CA SER A 60 -9.18 6.97 3.05
C SER A 60 -7.70 7.00 2.68
N ASP A 61 -7.41 7.53 1.49
CA ASP A 61 -6.04 7.67 0.98
C ASP A 61 -5.17 8.49 1.94
N GLU A 62 -5.73 9.56 2.51
CA GLU A 62 -5.10 10.38 3.54
C GLU A 62 -4.66 9.56 4.77
N LYS A 63 -5.49 8.64 5.26
CA LYS A 63 -5.14 7.80 6.41
C LYS A 63 -4.09 6.75 6.05
N MET A 64 -4.13 6.23 4.82
CA MET A 64 -3.06 5.35 4.33
C MET A 64 -1.73 6.10 4.21
N LEU A 65 -1.78 7.34 3.74
CA LEU A 65 -0.60 8.22 3.65
C LEU A 65 -0.01 8.45 5.04
N MET A 66 -0.82 8.86 6.02
CA MET A 66 -0.36 9.07 7.40
C MET A 66 0.38 7.85 7.96
N ILE A 67 -0.11 6.63 7.69
CA ILE A 67 0.55 5.39 8.11
C ILE A 67 1.87 5.18 7.34
N ALA A 68 1.87 5.39 6.02
CA ALA A 68 3.05 5.21 5.18
C ALA A 68 4.18 6.22 5.45
N GLU A 69 3.84 7.42 5.93
CA GLU A 69 4.81 8.45 6.32
C GLU A 69 5.56 8.06 7.60
N VAL A 70 4.87 7.44 8.57
CA VAL A 70 5.45 7.12 9.88
C VAL A 70 5.99 5.69 9.99
N ASP A 71 5.58 4.77 9.10
CA ASP A 71 6.05 3.38 9.08
C ASP A 71 6.68 2.98 7.74
N ASP A 72 8.01 2.75 7.78
CA ASP A 72 8.78 2.22 6.66
C ASP A 72 8.22 0.89 6.10
N LYS A 73 7.60 0.05 6.94
CA LYS A 73 6.97 -1.20 6.49
C LYS A 73 5.74 -0.93 5.65
N ALA A 74 4.92 0.05 6.02
CA ALA A 74 3.77 0.48 5.22
C ALA A 74 4.22 1.07 3.89
N ARG A 75 5.29 1.90 3.92
CA ARG A 75 5.92 2.43 2.71
C ARG A 75 6.41 1.32 1.77
N LYS A 76 7.12 0.32 2.32
CA LYS A 76 7.58 -0.86 1.55
C LYS A 76 6.43 -1.71 1.02
N TRP A 77 5.37 -1.88 1.81
CA TRP A 77 4.18 -2.62 1.40
C TRP A 77 3.55 -1.97 0.16
N LEU A 78 3.35 -0.63 0.17
CA LEU A 78 2.78 0.11 -0.96
C LEU A 78 3.58 -0.12 -2.24
N ILE A 79 4.90 0.03 -2.15
CA ILE A 79 5.81 -0.15 -3.29
C ILE A 79 5.71 -1.58 -3.84
N ASN A 80 5.72 -2.59 -2.96
CA ASN A 80 5.64 -3.98 -3.38
C ASN A 80 4.30 -4.29 -4.03
N LYS A 81 3.20 -3.80 -3.46
CA LYS A 81 1.86 -4.00 -4.03
C LYS A 81 1.73 -3.40 -5.42
N VAL A 82 2.22 -2.17 -5.61
CA VAL A 82 2.21 -1.52 -6.93
C VAL A 82 3.13 -2.26 -7.92
N LYS A 83 4.32 -2.72 -7.48
CA LYS A 83 5.22 -3.54 -8.33
C LYS A 83 4.55 -4.83 -8.81
N GLU A 84 3.80 -5.52 -7.94
CA GLU A 84 3.05 -6.71 -8.32
C GLU A 84 2.00 -6.42 -9.39
N LYS A 85 1.26 -5.32 -9.24
CA LYS A 85 0.28 -4.87 -10.23
C LYS A 85 0.93 -4.54 -11.56
N ALA A 86 2.05 -3.81 -11.55
CA ALA A 86 2.81 -3.48 -12.75
C ALA A 86 3.29 -4.74 -13.48
N ARG A 87 3.83 -5.73 -12.76
CA ARG A 87 4.23 -7.03 -13.34
C ARG A 87 3.05 -7.76 -13.99
N ARG A 88 1.88 -7.75 -13.35
CA ARG A 88 0.67 -8.38 -13.90
C ARG A 88 0.21 -7.68 -15.18
N VAL A 89 0.26 -6.35 -15.23
CA VAL A 89 -0.03 -5.57 -16.44
C VAL A 89 0.93 -5.95 -17.56
N GLN A 90 2.23 -6.01 -17.29
CA GLN A 90 3.24 -6.41 -18.28
C GLN A 90 2.95 -7.80 -18.86
N GLN A 91 2.65 -8.79 -18.01
CA GLN A 91 2.30 -10.14 -18.46
C GLN A 91 1.04 -10.18 -19.34
N ILE A 92 0.07 -9.28 -19.10
CA ILE A 92 -1.13 -9.16 -19.93
C ILE A 92 -0.76 -8.56 -21.29
N LEU A 93 0.07 -7.50 -21.30
CA LEU A 93 0.51 -6.84 -22.53
C LEU A 93 1.32 -7.78 -23.42
N GLU A 94 2.23 -8.58 -22.84
CA GLU A 94 3.00 -9.60 -23.57
C GLU A 94 2.06 -10.61 -24.27
N LYS A 95 1.01 -11.08 -23.59
CA LYS A 95 0.01 -12.00 -24.17
C LYS A 95 -0.86 -11.38 -25.26
N ILE A 96 -1.02 -10.05 -25.24
CA ILE A 96 -1.75 -9.32 -26.29
C ILE A 96 -0.83 -9.11 -27.49
N GLY A 97 0.42 -8.67 -27.27
CA GLY A 97 1.40 -8.41 -28.32
C GLY A 97 1.86 -9.67 -29.07
N GLU A 98 1.81 -10.86 -28.46
CA GLU A 98 2.03 -12.14 -29.15
C GLU A 98 0.87 -12.57 -30.07
N LYS A 99 -0.28 -11.89 -30.00
CA LYS A 99 -1.46 -12.17 -30.83
C LYS A 99 -1.63 -11.20 -32.01
N GLU A 100 -0.75 -10.21 -32.15
CA GLU A 100 -0.62 -9.36 -33.34
C GLU A 100 0.49 -9.90 -34.26
#